data_AF-A0A355BY31-F1
#
_entry.id   AF-A0A355BY31-F1
#
_cell.length_a   1.000
_cell.length_b   1.000
_cell.length_c   1.000
_cell.angle_alpha   90.00
_cell.angle_beta   90.00
_cell.angle_gamma   90.00
#
_symmetry.space_group_name_H-M   'P 1'
#
loop_
_entity.id
_entity.type
_entity.pdbx_description
1 polymer ?
#
loop_
_entity_poly.entity_id
_entity_poly.type
_entity_poly.pdbx_seq_one_letter_code
_entity_poly.pdbx_strand_id
1 'polypeptide(L)'
;MLPASQATRQAMTEADKLEAEIMEKAQRLAALRKAEPPIEIGDYALQTEGGETTLSALFGGREQMLVIHNMGQACRYCTLWADGLNGLVPHLEDAFAL
;
A
#
# COMPACT_ATOMS: atom_id res chain seq x y z
N MET A 1 47.58 8.79 -12.12
CA MET A 1 47.65 9.12 -10.68
C MET A 1 46.38 9.86 -10.30
N LEU A 2 45.37 9.15 -9.77
CA LEU A 2 44.21 9.75 -9.12
C LEU A 2 44.52 9.82 -7.62
N PRO A 3 44.42 10.97 -6.94
CA PRO A 3 44.56 10.99 -5.51
C PRO A 3 43.25 10.49 -4.87
N ALA A 4 43.39 9.45 -4.05
CA ALA A 4 42.37 9.04 -3.10
C ALA A 4 42.24 10.09 -1.98
N SER A 5 41.06 10.12 -1.33
CA SER A 5 40.83 10.61 0.03
C SER A 5 40.46 12.08 0.30
N GLN A 6 39.54 12.66 -0.48
CA GLN A 6 38.59 13.63 0.13
C GLN A 6 37.23 12.95 0.28
N ALA A 7 37.11 12.20 1.37
CA ALA A 7 35.84 11.84 1.94
C ALA A 7 35.13 13.15 2.34
N THR A 8 34.37 13.71 1.40
CA THR A 8 33.47 14.82 1.71
C THR A 8 32.40 14.26 2.62
N ARG A 9 32.55 14.46 3.93
CA ARG A 9 31.42 14.49 4.84
C ARG A 9 30.57 15.68 4.37
N GLN A 10 29.74 15.46 3.35
CA GLN A 10 28.77 16.46 2.93
C GLN A 10 27.92 16.73 4.16
N ALA A 11 28.00 17.95 4.68
CA ALA A 11 27.10 18.37 5.73
C ALA A 11 25.68 18.13 5.23
N MET A 12 24.84 17.46 6.04
CA MET A 12 23.45 17.24 5.67
C MET A 12 22.82 18.57 5.27
N THR A 13 22.22 18.59 4.09
CA THR A 13 21.48 19.75 3.62
C THR A 13 20.24 19.93 4.49
N GLU A 14 19.63 21.12 4.46
CA GLU A 14 18.36 21.33 5.15
C GLU A 14 17.25 20.43 4.57
N ALA A 15 17.33 20.06 3.28
CA ALA A 15 16.41 19.09 2.68
C ALA A 15 16.58 17.70 3.30
N ASP A 16 17.82 17.22 3.44
CA ASP A 16 18.08 15.91 4.07
C ASP A 16 17.60 15.86 5.52
N LYS A 17 17.77 16.96 6.26
CA LYS A 17 17.27 17.08 7.64
C LYS A 17 15.75 17.04 7.68
N LEU A 18 15.09 17.75 6.76
CA LEU A 18 13.63 17.77 6.68
C LEU A 18 13.08 16.40 6.27
N GLU A 19 13.72 15.70 5.34
CA GLU A 19 13.37 14.33 4.96
C GLU A 19 13.49 13.37 6.16
N ALA A 20 14.59 13.47 6.92
CA ALA A 20 14.76 12.69 8.14
C ALA A 20 13.68 12.99 9.18
N GLU A 21 13.32 14.26 9.38
CA GLU A 21 12.23 14.66 10.27
C GLU A 21 10.87 14.13 9.80
N ILE A 22 10.57 14.21 8.50
CA ILE A 22 9.33 13.64 7.93
C ILE A 22 9.28 12.13 8.19
N MET A 23 10.38 11.43 7.96
CA MET A 23 10.47 9.99 8.19
C MET A 23 10.24 9.64 9.66
N GLU A 24 10.86 10.38 10.59
CA GLU A 24 10.66 10.20 12.04
C GLU A 24 9.19 10.42 12.43
N LYS A 25 8.58 11.52 11.96
CA LYS A 25 7.17 11.81 12.25
C LYS A 25 6.24 10.76 11.64
N ALA A 26 6.53 10.27 10.44
CA ALA A 26 5.74 9.22 9.80
C ALA A 26 5.79 7.90 10.60
N GLN A 27 6.98 7.51 11.08
CA GLN A 27 7.14 6.36 11.97
C GLN A 27 6.36 6.53 13.28
N ARG A 28 6.46 7.71 13.89
CA ARG A 28 5.71 8.04 15.10
C ARG A 28 4.20 7.98 14.87
N LEU A 29 3.71 8.53 13.76
CA LEU A 29 2.29 8.48 13.39
C LEU A 29 1.82 7.04 13.19
N ALA A 30 2.61 6.22 12.51
CA ALA A 30 2.30 4.80 12.31
C ALA A 30 2.21 4.04 13.65
N ALA A 31 3.13 4.31 14.58
CA ALA A 31 3.11 3.71 15.91
C ALA A 31 1.87 4.14 16.73
N LEU A 32 1.49 5.42 16.66
CA LEU A 32 0.29 5.94 17.31
C LEU A 32 -0.97 5.28 16.76
N ARG A 33 -1.15 5.26 15.43
CA ARG A 33 -2.30 4.59 14.78
C ARG A 33 -2.40 3.11 15.10
N LYS A 34 -1.26 2.42 15.21
CA LYS A 34 -1.24 1.00 15.59
C LYS A 34 -1.68 0.77 17.05
N ALA A 35 -1.46 1.75 17.92
CA ALA A 35 -1.86 1.70 19.33
C ALA A 35 -3.31 2.17 19.56
N GLU A 36 -3.91 2.87 18.61
CA GLU A 36 -5.32 3.24 18.66
C GLU A 36 -6.21 1.98 18.60
N PRO A 37 -7.36 1.96 19.29
CA PRO A 37 -8.31 0.85 19.20
C PRO A 37 -8.75 0.63 17.74
N PRO A 38 -8.88 -0.63 17.30
CA PRO A 38 -9.37 -0.92 15.96
C PRO A 38 -10.79 -0.36 15.81
N ILE A 39 -11.05 0.25 14.66
CA ILE A 39 -12.37 0.72 14.28
C ILE A 39 -13.03 -0.39 13.49
N GLU A 40 -14.20 -0.83 13.98
CA GLU A 40 -15.01 -1.78 13.24
C GLU A 40 -15.58 -1.10 11.99
N ILE A 41 -15.34 -1.71 10.83
CA ILE A 41 -15.90 -1.26 9.56
C ILE A 41 -17.21 -1.99 9.37
N GLY A 42 -18.31 -1.24 9.44
CA GLY A 42 -19.64 -1.77 9.15
C GLY A 42 -19.77 -2.17 7.68
N ASP A 43 -20.74 -3.02 7.39
CA ASP A 43 -21.07 -3.38 6.01
C ASP A 43 -21.75 -2.19 5.30
N TYR A 44 -21.26 -1.83 4.10
CA TYR A 44 -21.78 -0.69 3.34
C TYR A 44 -21.90 -1.00 1.86
N ALA A 45 -22.79 -0.27 1.18
CA ALA A 45 -23.06 -0.44 -0.23
C ALA A 45 -21.93 0.13 -1.10
N LEU A 46 -21.57 -0.61 -2.14
CA LEU A 46 -20.55 -0.33 -3.12
C LEU A 46 -21.14 -0.42 -4.53
N GLN A 47 -20.74 0.49 -5.40
CA GLN A 47 -21.09 0.42 -6.83
C GLN A 47 -19.99 -0.33 -7.57
N THR A 48 -20.41 -1.29 -8.39
CA THR A 48 -19.53 -2.08 -9.27
C THR A 48 -20.01 -1.98 -10.71
N GLU A 49 -19.22 -2.50 -11.65
CA GLU A 49 -19.65 -2.62 -13.05
C GLU A 49 -20.89 -3.50 -13.21
N GLY A 50 -21.10 -4.46 -12.30
CA GLY A 50 -22.27 -5.35 -12.27
C GLY A 50 -23.48 -4.80 -11.50
N GLY A 51 -23.40 -3.58 -10.96
CA GLY A 51 -24.42 -2.97 -10.11
C GLY A 51 -23.99 -2.83 -8.66
N GLU A 52 -24.96 -2.55 -7.79
CA GLU A 52 -24.74 -2.37 -6.35
C GLU A 52 -24.46 -3.71 -5.65
N THR A 53 -23.51 -3.70 -4.71
CA THR A 53 -23.17 -4.83 -3.83
C THR A 53 -22.87 -4.32 -2.42
N THR A 54 -22.66 -5.20 -1.45
CA THR A 54 -22.18 -4.85 -0.11
C THR A 54 -20.69 -5.18 0.05
N LEU A 55 -20.00 -4.54 1.00
CA LEU A 55 -18.60 -4.87 1.32
C LEU A 55 -18.47 -6.34 1.72
N SER A 56 -19.38 -6.85 2.55
CA SER A 56 -19.37 -8.26 2.99
C SER A 56 -19.56 -9.24 1.84
N ALA A 57 -20.37 -8.92 0.84
CA ALA A 57 -20.59 -9.77 -0.32
C ALA A 57 -19.31 -9.97 -1.16
N LEU A 58 -18.42 -8.97 -1.19
CA LEU A 58 -17.14 -9.06 -1.90
C LEU A 58 -16.17 -10.10 -1.29
N PHE A 59 -16.36 -10.48 -0.03
CA PHE A 59 -15.55 -11.53 0.60
C PHE A 59 -15.85 -12.93 0.06
N GLY A 60 -16.96 -13.14 -0.65
CA GLY A 60 -17.25 -14.42 -1.31
C GLY A 60 -17.19 -15.65 -0.38
N GLY A 61 -17.51 -15.49 0.90
CA GLY A 61 -17.45 -16.55 1.91
C GLY A 61 -16.06 -16.78 2.54
N ARG A 62 -15.08 -15.92 2.27
CA ARG A 62 -13.73 -15.99 2.83
C ARG A 62 -13.55 -14.99 3.98
N GLU A 63 -12.54 -15.22 4.80
CA GLU A 63 -12.22 -14.32 5.93
C GLU A 63 -11.35 -13.14 5.52
N GLN A 64 -10.65 -13.26 4.39
CA GLN A 64 -9.70 -12.26 3.90
C GLN A 64 -9.97 -11.93 2.43
N MET A 65 -9.79 -10.66 2.07
CA MET A 65 -9.93 -10.16 0.71
C MET A 65 -8.67 -9.40 0.31
N LEU A 66 -8.16 -9.65 -0.89
CA LEU A 66 -7.07 -8.90 -1.49
C LEU A 66 -7.65 -7.84 -2.43
N VAL A 67 -7.43 -6.56 -2.13
CA VAL A 67 -7.93 -5.46 -2.96
C VAL A 67 -6.78 -4.82 -3.72
N ILE A 68 -6.85 -4.85 -5.05
CA ILE A 68 -5.94 -4.08 -5.91
C ILE A 68 -6.53 -2.69 -6.11
N HIS A 69 -5.95 -1.69 -5.45
CA HIS A 69 -6.37 -0.31 -5.61
C HIS A 69 -5.63 0.36 -6.78
N ASN A 70 -6.33 0.55 -7.90
CA ASN A 70 -5.80 1.24 -9.06
C ASN A 70 -5.89 2.77 -8.86
N MET A 71 -4.77 3.40 -8.46
CA MET A 71 -4.72 4.85 -8.26
C MET A 71 -4.65 5.60 -9.60
N GLY A 72 -5.80 5.75 -10.25
CA GLY A 72 -5.99 6.55 -11.47
C GLY A 72 -6.56 5.76 -12.64
N GLN A 73 -7.25 6.43 -13.56
CA GLN A 73 -7.96 5.78 -14.66
C GLN A 73 -7.05 5.00 -15.64
N ALA A 74 -5.74 5.28 -15.66
CA ALA A 74 -4.78 4.67 -16.57
C ALA A 74 -3.37 4.57 -15.97
N CYS A 75 -3.28 4.21 -14.68
CA CYS A 75 -1.98 4.02 -14.02
C CYS A 75 -1.22 2.83 -14.64
N ARG A 76 -0.23 3.13 -15.49
CA ARG A 76 0.61 2.12 -16.17
C ARG A 76 1.27 1.13 -15.20
N TYR A 77 1.70 1.62 -14.04
CA TYR A 77 2.30 0.77 -13.01
C TYR A 77 1.28 -0.17 -12.39
N CYS A 78 0.03 0.27 -12.23
CA CYS A 78 -1.03 -0.53 -11.64
C CYS A 78 -1.38 -1.71 -12.57
N THR A 79 -1.45 -1.48 -13.88
CA THR A 79 -1.59 -2.55 -14.88
C THR A 79 -0.39 -3.50 -14.86
N LEU A 80 0.83 -2.98 -14.77
CA LEU A 80 2.03 -3.81 -14.69
C LEU A 80 2.02 -4.76 -13.48
N TRP A 81 1.57 -4.28 -12.32
CA TRP A 81 1.40 -5.13 -11.13
C TRP A 81 0.32 -6.18 -11.32
N ALA A 82 -0.83 -5.81 -11.91
CA ALA A 82 -1.91 -6.75 -12.20
C ALA A 82 -1.43 -7.89 -13.13
N ASP A 83 -0.68 -7.56 -14.18
CA ASP A 83 -0.09 -8.55 -15.09
C ASP A 83 0.85 -9.52 -14.35
N GLY A 84 1.61 -9.01 -13.37
CA GLY A 84 2.48 -9.82 -12.52
C GLY A 84 1.74 -10.79 -11.58
N LEU A 85 0.50 -10.48 -11.21
CA LEU A 85 -0.31 -11.33 -10.32
C LEU A 85 -1.03 -12.46 -11.06
N ASN A 86 -1.19 -12.38 -12.39
CA ASN A 86 -1.91 -13.38 -13.18
C ASN A 86 -1.42 -14.82 -12.94
N GLY A 87 -0.11 -15.03 -12.78
CA GLY A 87 0.47 -16.34 -12.52
C GLY A 87 0.28 -16.85 -11.08
N LEU A 88 -0.11 -15.98 -10.16
CA LEU A 88 -0.27 -16.28 -8.73
C LEU A 88 -1.74 -16.44 -8.32
N VAL A 89 -2.69 -16.10 -9.19
CA VAL A 89 -4.14 -16.14 -8.91
C VAL A 89 -4.56 -17.45 -8.23
N PRO A 90 -4.21 -18.66 -8.74
CA PRO A 90 -4.66 -19.91 -8.11
C PRO A 90 -4.14 -20.10 -6.68
N HIS A 91 -2.98 -19.54 -6.35
CA HIS A 91 -2.40 -19.61 -5.01
C HIS A 91 -3.02 -18.57 -4.08
N LEU A 92 -3.34 -17.39 -4.60
CA LEU A 92 -3.99 -16.33 -3.84
C LEU A 92 -5.45 -16.68 -3.52
N GLU A 93 -6.17 -17.28 -4.46
CA GLU A 93 -7.54 -17.77 -4.28
C GLU A 93 -7.64 -18.95 -3.29
N ASP A 94 -6.55 -19.51 -2.80
CA ASP A 94 -6.64 -20.48 -1.69
C ASP A 94 -7.04 -19.75 -0.40
N ALA A 95 -6.45 -18.57 -0.14
CA ALA A 95 -6.60 -17.84 1.10
C ALA A 95 -7.50 -16.59 1.01
N PHE A 96 -7.58 -15.95 -0.17
CA PHE A 96 -8.20 -14.64 -0.34
C PHE A 96 -9.38 -14.67 -1.31
N ALA A 97 -10.35 -13.79 -1.06
CA ALA A 97 -11.24 -13.31 -2.11
C ALA A 97 -10.45 -12.35 -2.99
N LEU A 98 -10.59 -12.47 -4.30
CA LEU A 98 -9.96 -11.62 -5.31
C LEU A 98 -10.99 -10.74 -6.02
#